data_AF-A0A9E3DST3-F1
#
_entry.id   AF-A0A9E3DST3-F1
#
_cell.length_a   1.000
_cell.length_b   1.000
_cell.length_c   1.000
_cell.angle_alpha   90.00
_cell.angle_beta   90.00
_cell.angle_gamma   90.00
#
_symmetry.space_group_name_H-M   'P 1'
#
loop_
_entity.id
_entity.type
_entity.pdbx_description
1 polymer ?
#
loop_
_entity_poly.entity_id
_entity_poly.type
_entity_poly.pdbx_seq_one_letter_code
_entity_poly.pdbx_strand_id
1 'polypeptide(L)'
;PRANLGPCPICGRDIIENRKGYSCWSRDDPGCGFVIWKAKAGKQLPVAVARELIKTGRTARAVTGFKGRSGKSFRARLALAQSDEGKWRVEFDEPWAKEGARPPDAEDAEEQAEAAPTPAAAA
;
A
#
# COMPACT_ATOMS: atom_id res chain seq x y z
N PRO A 1 2.66 0.82 22.53
CA PRO A 1 4.09 0.80 22.13
C PRO A 1 4.20 1.33 20.70
N ARG A 2 5.14 2.22 20.40
CA ARG A 2 5.38 2.64 19.01
C ARG A 2 6.09 1.48 18.32
N ALA A 3 5.46 0.80 17.35
CA ALA A 3 6.16 -0.25 16.63
C ALA A 3 7.27 0.36 15.76
N ASN A 4 8.47 -0.20 15.82
CA ASN A 4 9.50 0.07 14.84
C ASN A 4 9.25 -0.82 13.60
N LEU A 5 9.16 -0.21 12.42
CA LEU A 5 8.91 -0.92 11.17
C LEU A 5 10.18 -1.40 10.46
N GLY A 6 11.34 -0.86 10.84
CA GLY A 6 12.64 -1.18 10.27
C GLY A 6 13.30 0.01 9.57
N PRO A 7 14.40 -0.24 8.85
CA PRO A 7 15.21 0.81 8.24
C PRO A 7 14.48 1.47 7.07
N CYS A 8 14.59 2.79 7.00
CA CYS A 8 14.01 3.61 5.95
C CYS A 8 14.75 3.37 4.63
N PRO A 9 14.04 3.16 3.51
CA PRO A 9 14.68 2.95 2.21
C PRO A 9 15.44 4.20 1.68
N ILE A 10 15.24 5.37 2.31
CA ILE A 10 15.85 6.64 1.88
C ILE A 10 17.15 6.95 2.63
N CYS A 11 17.16 6.72 3.94
CA CYS A 11 18.30 7.11 4.80
C CYS A 11 18.77 6.01 5.75
N GLY A 12 18.18 4.81 5.71
CA GLY A 12 18.56 3.67 6.55
C GLY A 12 18.11 3.75 8.01
N ARG A 13 17.55 4.87 8.47
CA ARG A 13 17.09 5.05 9.86
C ARG A 13 15.80 4.33 10.18
N ASP A 14 15.58 4.04 11.46
CA ASP A 14 14.35 3.39 11.93
C ASP A 14 13.09 4.21 11.67
N ILE A 15 12.10 3.58 11.04
CA ILE A 15 10.78 4.14 10.85
C ILE A 15 9.93 3.84 12.08
N ILE A 16 9.49 4.90 12.74
CA ILE A 16 8.69 4.82 13.96
C ILE A 16 7.21 4.96 13.63
N GLU A 17 6.41 4.08 14.22
CA GLU A 17 4.95 4.19 14.20
C GLU A 17 4.47 5.39 15.03
N ASN A 18 3.74 6.28 14.37
CA ASN A 18 3.06 7.42 14.97
C ASN A 18 1.54 7.24 14.94
N ARG A 19 0.79 8.15 15.57
CA ARG A 19 -0.69 8.10 15.58
C ARG A 19 -1.29 8.16 14.17
N LYS A 20 -0.77 9.04 13.31
CA LYS A 20 -1.32 9.29 11.96
C LYS A 20 -0.70 8.42 10.86
N GLY A 21 0.46 7.81 11.12
CA GLY A 21 1.28 7.22 10.07
C GLY A 21 2.54 6.56 10.60
N TYR A 22 3.40 6.15 9.69
CA TYR A 22 4.75 5.68 9.94
C TYR A 22 5.70 6.72 9.35
N SER A 23 6.58 7.29 10.17
CA SER A 23 7.45 8.37 9.73
C SER A 23 8.90 8.11 10.10
N CYS A 24 9.79 8.39 9.17
CA CYS A 24 11.22 8.52 9.43
C CYS A 24 11.48 9.92 9.98
N TRP A 25 11.07 10.14 11.23
CA TRP A 25 11.30 11.35 12.01
C TRP A 25 11.49 10.94 13.47
N SER A 26 12.55 11.43 14.10
CA SER A 26 12.81 11.27 15.52
C SER A 26 12.90 12.64 16.19
N ARG A 27 12.82 12.68 17.53
CA ARG A 27 12.95 13.94 18.26
C ARG A 27 14.38 14.50 18.19
N ASP A 28 15.35 13.62 18.12
CA ASP A 28 16.78 13.94 18.09
C ASP A 28 17.31 14.16 16.66
N ASP A 29 16.60 13.68 15.64
CA ASP A 29 17.00 13.81 14.24
C ASP A 29 15.77 13.97 13.33
N PRO A 30 15.69 15.03 12.50
CA PRO A 30 14.55 15.30 11.63
C PRO A 30 14.33 14.23 10.55
N GLY A 31 15.24 13.27 10.39
CA GLY A 31 15.12 12.18 9.44
C GLY A 31 15.16 12.63 7.99
N CYS A 32 14.63 11.80 7.09
CA CYS A 32 14.53 12.11 5.66
C CYS A 32 13.16 12.68 5.26
N GLY A 33 12.26 12.93 6.22
CA GLY A 33 10.90 13.38 5.93
C GLY A 33 10.00 12.30 5.30
N PHE A 34 10.42 11.04 5.29
CA PHE A 34 9.61 9.93 4.79
C PHE A 34 8.39 9.70 5.69
N VAL A 35 7.18 9.76 5.13
CA VAL A 35 5.93 9.55 5.86
C VAL A 35 4.99 8.66 5.06
N ILE A 36 4.56 7.55 5.67
CA ILE A 36 3.48 6.70 5.20
C ILE A 36 2.26 6.94 6.06
N TRP A 37 1.15 7.36 5.45
CA TRP A 37 -0.11 7.51 6.17
C TRP A 37 -0.76 6.15 6.40
N LYS A 38 -1.23 5.92 7.63
CA LYS A 38 -1.97 4.70 7.98
C LYS A 38 -3.37 4.70 7.37
N ALA A 39 -3.97 5.87 7.23
CA ALA A 39 -5.29 6.01 6.64
C ALA A 39 -5.17 6.04 5.12
N LYS A 40 -5.73 5.03 4.43
CA LYS A 40 -5.83 4.99 2.97
C LYS A 40 -7.19 4.41 2.59
N ALA A 41 -7.93 5.11 1.71
CA ALA A 41 -9.24 4.69 1.22
C ALA A 41 -10.18 4.18 2.34
N GLY A 42 -10.33 4.97 3.42
CA GLY A 42 -11.22 4.63 4.53
C GLY A 42 -10.79 3.46 5.43
N LYS A 43 -9.60 2.87 5.21
CA LYS A 43 -9.05 1.79 6.04
C LYS A 43 -7.72 2.17 6.68
N GLN A 44 -7.47 1.59 7.85
CA GLN A 44 -6.19 1.65 8.53
C GLN A 44 -5.27 0.52 8.04
N LEU A 45 -4.08 0.90 7.55
CA LEU A 45 -3.08 -0.01 7.03
C LEU A 45 -2.38 -0.74 8.21
N PRO A 46 -2.40 -2.09 8.22
CA PRO A 46 -1.76 -2.85 9.28
C PRO A 46 -0.23 -2.71 9.23
N VAL A 47 0.42 -2.84 10.38
CA VAL A 47 1.88 -2.70 10.51
C VAL A 47 2.63 -3.67 9.61
N ALA A 48 2.12 -4.89 9.41
CA ALA A 48 2.71 -5.89 8.53
C ALA A 48 2.85 -5.39 7.07
N VAL A 49 1.79 -4.77 6.54
CA VAL A 49 1.78 -4.21 5.19
C VAL A 49 2.73 -3.03 5.07
N ALA A 50 2.76 -2.16 6.08
CA ALA A 50 3.67 -1.02 6.09
C ALA A 50 5.14 -1.45 6.17
N ARG A 51 5.46 -2.48 6.98
CA ARG A 51 6.80 -3.09 7.03
C ARG A 51 7.22 -3.64 5.67
N GLU A 52 6.29 -4.28 4.97
CA GLU A 52 6.54 -4.81 3.64
C GLU A 52 6.81 -3.67 2.65
N LEU A 53 5.93 -2.66 2.58
CA LEU A 53 6.12 -1.46 1.75
C LEU A 53 7.48 -0.80 1.96
N ILE A 54 7.95 -0.71 3.20
CA ILE A 54 9.26 -0.12 3.53
C ILE A 54 10.42 -0.97 3.02
N LYS A 55 10.31 -2.30 3.09
CA LYS A 55 11.39 -3.23 2.71
C LYS A 55 11.48 -3.43 1.20
N THR A 56 10.35 -3.60 0.53
CA THR A 56 10.28 -4.00 -0.89
C THR A 56 9.83 -2.87 -1.80
N GLY A 57 9.35 -1.75 -1.26
CA GLY A 57 8.73 -0.66 -2.03
C GLY A 57 7.30 -0.96 -2.50
N ARG A 58 6.84 -2.20 -2.40
CA ARG A 58 5.53 -2.66 -2.88
C ARG A 58 5.00 -3.84 -2.07
N THR A 59 3.69 -3.95 -1.91
CA THR A 59 3.07 -5.11 -1.27
C THR A 59 2.99 -6.27 -2.27
N ALA A 60 3.50 -7.43 -1.90
CA ALA A 60 3.34 -8.67 -2.64
C ALA A 60 1.88 -9.15 -2.64
N ARG A 61 1.18 -8.98 -1.51
CA ARG A 61 -0.23 -9.38 -1.35
C ARG A 61 -1.18 -8.19 -1.49
N ALA A 62 -2.30 -8.41 -2.16
CA ALA A 62 -3.39 -7.44 -2.21
C ALA A 62 -3.95 -7.25 -0.80
N VAL A 63 -3.97 -6.01 -0.33
CA VAL A 63 -4.53 -5.64 0.97
C VAL A 63 -6.04 -5.51 0.80
N THR A 64 -6.80 -6.17 1.65
CA THR A 64 -8.27 -6.17 1.61
C THR A 64 -8.85 -5.05 2.48
N GLY A 65 -10.09 -4.65 2.16
CA GLY A 65 -10.90 -3.76 2.98
C GLY A 65 -10.77 -2.27 2.66
N PHE A 66 -10.17 -1.90 1.53
CA PHE A 66 -10.22 -0.51 1.08
C PHE A 66 -11.65 -0.14 0.71
N LYS A 67 -12.15 0.99 1.20
CA LYS A 67 -13.48 1.48 0.90
C LYS A 67 -13.42 2.38 -0.34
N GLY A 68 -14.06 1.95 -1.42
CA GLY A 68 -14.26 2.74 -2.62
C GLY A 68 -15.22 3.91 -2.37
N ARG A 69 -15.25 4.86 -3.32
CA ARG A 69 -16.18 6.00 -3.26
C ARG A 69 -17.64 5.54 -3.27
N SER A 70 -17.92 4.40 -3.91
CA SER A 70 -19.25 3.78 -3.97
C SER A 70 -19.61 3.00 -2.69
N GLY A 71 -18.76 3.04 -1.66
CA GLY A 71 -19.00 2.42 -0.36
C GLY A 71 -18.64 0.93 -0.27
N LYS A 72 -18.31 0.28 -1.40
CA LYS A 72 -17.91 -1.14 -1.46
C LYS A 72 -16.45 -1.32 -1.04
N SER A 73 -16.17 -2.43 -0.36
CA SER A 73 -14.81 -2.80 0.02
C SER A 73 -14.12 -3.58 -1.10
N PHE A 74 -12.91 -3.17 -1.48
CA PHE A 74 -12.10 -3.86 -2.49
C PHE A 74 -10.71 -4.24 -1.96
N ARG A 75 -10.03 -5.11 -2.70
CA ARG A 75 -8.64 -5.52 -2.45
C ARG A 75 -7.73 -4.90 -3.50
N ALA A 76 -6.55 -4.44 -3.10
CA ALA A 76 -5.60 -3.84 -4.02
C ALA A 76 -4.16 -4.00 -3.51
N ARG A 77 -3.21 -4.12 -4.43
CA ARG A 77 -1.79 -4.00 -4.11
C ARG A 77 -1.45 -2.52 -3.94
N LEU A 78 -0.47 -2.24 -3.09
CA LEU A 78 0.04 -0.92 -2.81
C LEU A 78 1.52 -0.83 -3.20
N ALA A 79 1.93 0.31 -3.74
CA ALA A 79 3.31 0.67 -3.98
C ALA A 79 3.63 2.03 -3.35
N LEU A 80 4.89 2.21 -2.99
CA LEU A 80 5.44 3.50 -2.63
C LEU A 80 5.74 4.27 -3.92
N ALA A 81 5.07 5.40 -4.10
CA ALA A 81 5.34 6.35 -5.15
C ALA A 81 5.93 7.63 -4.56
N GLN A 82 6.92 8.18 -5.24
CA GLN A 82 7.50 9.47 -4.89
C GLN A 82 6.87 10.54 -5.78
N SER A 83 6.32 11.57 -5.16
CA SER A 83 5.88 12.78 -5.87
C SER A 83 7.09 13.64 -6.23
N ASP A 84 6.99 14.48 -7.26
CA ASP A 84 8.05 15.43 -7.69
C ASP A 84 8.60 16.31 -6.56
N GLU A 85 7.78 16.55 -5.52
CA GLU A 85 8.15 17.30 -4.32
C GLU A 85 8.97 16.47 -3.30
N GLY A 86 9.44 15.28 -3.68
CA GLY A 86 10.19 14.35 -2.83
C GLY A 86 9.33 13.63 -1.76
N LYS A 87 8.02 13.88 -1.74
CA LYS A 87 7.08 13.30 -0.77
C LYS A 87 6.67 11.90 -1.17
N TRP A 88 6.86 10.95 -0.26
CA TRP A 88 6.44 9.57 -0.44
C TRP A 88 4.94 9.41 -0.16
N ARG A 89 4.25 8.72 -1.06
CA ARG A 89 2.83 8.39 -0.95
C ARG A 89 2.65 6.91 -1.25
N VAL A 90 1.64 6.34 -0.62
CA VAL A 90 1.20 4.99 -0.95
C VAL A 90 0.18 5.11 -2.08
N GLU A 91 0.46 4.50 -3.21
CA GLU A 91 -0.44 4.40 -4.38
C GLU A 91 -0.87 2.95 -4.60
N PHE A 92 -1.92 2.75 -5.38
CA PHE A 92 -2.37 1.41 -5.72
C PHE A 92 -1.55 0.89 -6.91
N ASP A 93 -0.90 -0.26 -6.75
CA ASP A 93 -0.08 -0.91 -7.79
C ASP A 93 -0.95 -1.84 -8.66
N GLU A 94 -2.06 -1.31 -9.14
CA GLU A 94 -3.03 -2.02 -9.96
C GLU A 94 -3.18 -1.30 -11.31
N PRO A 95 -3.48 -2.02 -12.41
CA PRO A 95 -3.60 -1.42 -13.74
C PRO A 95 -4.66 -0.31 -13.77
N TRP A 96 -5.83 -0.54 -13.15
CA TRP A 96 -6.89 0.46 -13.04
C TRP A 96 -6.44 1.73 -12.29
N ALA A 97 -5.55 1.60 -11.32
CA ALA A 97 -5.06 2.76 -10.56
C ALA A 97 -4.03 3.57 -11.35
N LYS A 98 -3.19 2.89 -12.15
CA LYS A 98 -2.17 3.53 -13.01
C LYS A 98 -2.79 4.24 -14.20
N GLU A 99 -3.90 3.74 -14.73
CA GLU A 99 -4.67 4.39 -15.80
C GLU A 99 -5.58 5.53 -15.30
N GLY A 100 -5.53 5.87 -14.01
CA GLY A 100 -6.40 6.90 -13.43
C GLY A 100 -7.88 6.51 -13.42
N ALA A 101 -8.16 5.22 -13.64
CA ALA A 101 -9.50 4.66 -13.61
C ALA A 101 -9.94 4.39 -12.17
N ARG A 102 -11.27 4.31 -12.00
CA ARG A 102 -11.88 3.99 -10.70
C ARG A 102 -11.47 2.56 -10.30
N PRO A 103 -11.32 2.25 -9.00
CA PRO A 103 -11.28 0.86 -8.57
C PRO A 103 -12.49 0.13 -9.16
N PRO A 104 -12.34 -1.13 -9.61
CA PRO A 104 -13.45 -1.89 -10.19
C PRO A 104 -14.55 -2.02 -9.14
N ASP A 105 -15.56 -1.17 -9.24
CA ASP A 105 -16.78 -1.27 -8.46
C ASP A 105 -17.64 -2.36 -9.12
N ALA A 106 -17.43 -3.60 -8.67
CA ALA A 106 -18.46 -4.63 -8.51
C ALA A 106 -19.22 -5.21 -9.73
N GLU A 107 -18.91 -4.89 -10.98
CA GLU A 107 -19.45 -5.70 -12.10
C GLU A 107 -18.51 -6.88 -12.44
N ASP A 108 -17.20 -6.72 -12.25
CA ASP A 108 -16.18 -7.69 -12.72
C ASP A 108 -15.51 -8.51 -11.59
N ALA A 109 -16.01 -8.38 -10.36
CA ALA A 109 -15.54 -9.22 -9.25
C ALA A 109 -16.08 -10.67 -9.35
N GLU A 110 -17.11 -10.89 -10.17
CA GLU A 110 -17.62 -12.22 -10.49
C GLU A 110 -16.82 -12.85 -11.66
N GLU A 111 -16.34 -12.06 -12.62
CA GLU A 111 -15.62 -12.58 -13.81
C GLU A 111 -14.12 -12.85 -13.57
N GLN A 112 -13.42 -12.08 -12.71
CA GLN A 112 -11.98 -12.28 -12.44
C GLN A 112 -11.66 -13.32 -11.35
N ALA A 113 -12.66 -13.96 -10.76
CA ALA A 113 -12.46 -15.21 -10.00
C ALA A 113 -12.52 -16.46 -10.89
N GLU A 114 -13.03 -16.33 -12.13
CA GLU A 114 -13.12 -17.40 -13.14
C GLU A 114 -12.01 -17.35 -14.20
N ALA A 115 -10.92 -16.61 -13.97
CA ALA A 115 -9.70 -16.73 -14.75
C ALA A 115 -8.56 -17.32 -13.91
N ALA A 116 -8.83 -18.43 -13.23
CA ALA A 116 -7.79 -19.44 -13.07
C ALA A 116 -7.55 -20.04 -14.46
N PRO A 117 -6.35 -19.89 -15.07
CA PRO A 117 -6.06 -20.65 -16.26
C PRO A 117 -5.96 -22.12 -15.86
N THR A 118 -7.00 -22.90 -16.09
CA THR A 118 -6.83 -24.32 -16.40
C THR A 118 -7.07 -24.44 -17.89
N PRO A 119 -5.99 -24.50 -18.67
CA PRO A 119 -5.83 -25.67 -19.53
C PRO A 119 -4.35 -26.13 -19.47
N ALA A 120 -3.98 -27.39 -19.61
CA ALA A 120 -4.59 -28.44 -20.39
C ALA A 120 -4.16 -29.81 -19.85
N ALA A 121 -5.10 -30.75 -19.85
CA ALA A 121 -4.80 -32.15 -20.11
C ALA A 121 -4.45 -32.31 -21.60
N ALA A 122 -3.27 -32.87 -21.88
CA ALA A 122 -2.84 -33.56 -23.10
C ALA A 122 -1.41 -34.05 -22.81
N ALA A 123 -1.02 -35.32 -22.89
CA ALA A 123 -1.61 -36.55 -23.41
C ALA A 123 -0.99 -37.75 -22.66
#